data_AF-S0GTV3-F1
#
_entry.id   AF-S0GTV3-F1
#
_cell.length_a   1.000
_cell.length_b   1.000
_cell.length_c   1.000
_cell.angle_alpha   90.00
_cell.angle_beta   90.00
_cell.angle_gamma   90.00
#
_symmetry.space_group_name_H-M   'P 1'
#
loop_
_entity.id
_entity.type
_entity.pdbx_description
1 polymer ?
#
loop_
_entity_poly.entity_id
_entity_poly.type
_entity_poly.pdbx_seq_one_letter_code
_entity_poly.pdbx_strand_id
1 'polypeptide(L)'
;MLQYIKNEQHYTFFIEAIRQARRTIWIGTADIKDLYIKEGKDAVPLLKLLEQKVKEGVEVRLIHAKEPGQNFRDDFDKYPLLWSRMERVLCPRVHFKLLIFDLKQAYIGSANLTGAALGMKGKDNRNFEAGIFTSVEELVKEAVDQFDCLWMGIPCKTCKRKKFCLDRIVSE
;
A
#
# COMPACT_ATOMS: atom_id res chain seq x y z
N MET A 1 -3.55 20.80 -0.27
CA MET A 1 -2.88 20.56 1.02
C MET A 1 -1.57 19.85 0.76
N LEU A 2 -0.51 20.20 1.49
CA LEU A 2 0.79 19.53 1.44
C LEU A 2 1.34 19.44 2.86
N GLN A 3 1.64 18.23 3.31
CA GLN A 3 2.06 17.95 4.68
C GLN A 3 3.28 17.04 4.67
N TYR A 4 4.32 17.40 5.40
CA TYR A 4 5.44 16.52 5.66
C TYR A 4 5.10 15.55 6.80
N ILE A 5 5.41 14.27 6.61
CA ILE A 5 5.15 13.17 7.54
C ILE A 5 6.50 12.55 7.92
N LYS A 6 6.78 12.44 9.22
CA LYS A 6 8.00 11.78 9.72
C LYS A 6 7.69 10.73 10.78
N ASN A 7 8.45 9.64 10.74
CA ASN A 7 8.50 8.63 11.79
C ASN A 7 7.10 8.19 12.28
N GLU A 8 6.78 8.36 13.55
CA GLU A 8 5.52 7.96 14.19
C GLU A 8 4.27 8.58 13.55
N GLN A 9 4.41 9.73 12.88
CA GLN A 9 3.27 10.39 12.24
C GLN A 9 2.68 9.53 11.13
N HIS A 10 3.50 8.67 10.50
CA HIS A 10 3.04 7.78 9.44
C HIS A 10 1.94 6.84 9.90
N TYR A 11 2.05 6.29 11.11
CA TYR A 11 1.05 5.34 11.63
C TYR A 11 -0.33 5.97 11.70
N THR A 12 -0.44 7.12 12.39
CA THR A 12 -1.73 7.81 12.58
C THR A 12 -2.28 8.31 11.26
N PHE A 13 -1.43 8.95 10.45
CA PHE A 13 -1.80 9.46 9.14
C PHE A 13 -2.36 8.35 8.24
N PHE A 14 -1.63 7.23 8.14
CA PHE A 14 -1.95 6.14 7.21
C PHE A 14 -3.29 5.49 7.55
N ILE A 15 -3.55 5.23 8.83
CA ILE A 15 -4.82 4.63 9.27
C ILE A 15 -5.99 5.58 8.98
N GLU A 16 -5.84 6.86 9.28
CA GLU A 16 -6.89 7.85 9.02
C GLU A 16 -7.15 8.03 7.53
N ALA A 17 -6.10 8.05 6.69
CA ALA A 17 -6.25 8.13 5.24
C ALA A 17 -7.02 6.92 4.68
N ILE A 18 -6.69 5.70 5.12
CA ILE A 18 -7.45 4.50 4.73
C ILE A 18 -8.90 4.58 5.19
N ARG A 19 -9.15 5.00 6.44
CA ARG A 19 -10.51 5.12 6.99
C ARG A 19 -11.36 6.12 6.22
N GLN A 20 -10.76 7.19 5.72
CA GLN A 20 -11.46 8.25 5.01
C GLN A 20 -11.71 7.95 3.53
N ALA A 21 -10.93 7.05 2.92
CA ALA A 21 -11.11 6.64 1.53
C ALA A 21 -12.50 6.04 1.29
N ARG A 22 -13.11 6.40 0.15
CA ARG A 22 -14.51 6.06 -0.19
C ARG A 22 -14.68 5.35 -1.53
N ARG A 23 -13.67 5.39 -2.40
CA ARG A 23 -13.74 4.86 -3.77
C ARG A 23 -12.56 3.97 -4.08
N THR A 24 -11.33 4.47 -3.88
CA THR A 24 -10.12 3.72 -4.27
C THR A 24 -9.02 3.86 -3.23
N ILE A 25 -8.27 2.77 -3.05
CA ILE A 25 -7.01 2.74 -2.32
C ILE A 25 -5.99 2.00 -3.18
N TRP A 26 -4.98 2.71 -3.69
CA TRP A 26 -3.89 2.10 -4.43
C TRP A 26 -2.63 2.11 -3.58
N ILE A 27 -2.01 0.95 -3.43
CA ILE A 27 -0.87 0.71 -2.55
C ILE A 27 0.28 0.19 -3.39
N GLY A 28 1.39 0.92 -3.35
CA GLY A 28 2.63 0.56 -4.02
C GLY A 28 3.75 0.51 -3.01
N THR A 29 4.37 -0.66 -2.81
CA THR A 29 5.44 -0.81 -1.81
C THR A 29 6.45 -1.86 -2.20
N ALA A 30 7.70 -1.69 -1.77
CA ALA A 30 8.77 -2.65 -2.06
C ALA A 30 8.72 -3.87 -1.12
N ASP A 31 8.33 -3.65 0.13
CA ASP A 31 8.25 -4.67 1.17
C ASP A 31 6.87 -4.67 1.81
N ILE A 32 6.37 -5.86 2.12
CA ILE A 32 5.12 -6.10 2.84
C ILE A 32 5.40 -7.10 3.93
N LYS A 33 5.08 -6.72 5.15
CA LYS A 33 5.15 -7.59 6.33
C LYS A 33 3.87 -7.44 7.13
N ASP A 34 3.74 -8.27 8.16
CA ASP A 34 2.70 -8.12 9.15
C ASP A 34 2.71 -6.69 9.72
N LEU A 35 1.54 -6.07 9.68
CA LEU A 35 1.30 -4.70 10.10
C LEU A 35 0.02 -4.69 10.92
N TYR A 36 0.20 -4.46 12.21
CA TYR A 36 -0.91 -4.38 13.16
C TYR A 36 -1.23 -2.92 13.47
N ILE A 37 -2.53 -2.68 13.62
CA ILE A 37 -3.12 -1.39 13.99
C ILE A 37 -3.91 -1.57 15.29
N LYS A 38 -4.05 -0.46 16.01
CA LYS A 38 -4.81 -0.41 17.26
C LYS A 38 -6.29 -0.21 16.96
N GLU A 39 -7.11 -1.14 17.43
CA GLU A 39 -8.57 -1.05 17.43
C GLU A 39 -9.06 -1.19 18.87
N GLY A 40 -9.40 -0.05 19.50
CA GLY A 40 -9.68 -0.01 20.94
C GLY A 40 -8.47 -0.41 21.78
N LYS A 41 -8.58 -1.52 22.51
CA LYS A 41 -7.49 -2.10 23.32
C LYS A 41 -6.69 -3.16 22.57
N ASP A 42 -7.20 -3.64 21.44
CA ASP A 42 -6.65 -4.78 20.73
C ASP A 42 -5.73 -4.33 19.59
N ALA A 43 -4.77 -5.19 19.26
CA ALA A 43 -3.95 -5.08 18.07
C ALA A 43 -4.53 -6.03 17.00
N VAL A 44 -4.97 -5.47 15.87
CA VAL A 44 -5.56 -6.23 14.77
C VAL A 44 -4.74 -6.01 13.49
N PRO A 45 -4.69 -7.00 12.58
CA PRO A 45 -4.03 -6.80 11.28
C PRO A 45 -4.67 -5.64 10.51
N LEU A 46 -3.86 -4.81 9.84
CA LEU A 46 -4.36 -3.78 8.91
C LEU A 46 -5.32 -4.35 7.88
N LEU A 47 -5.10 -5.61 7.50
CA LEU A 47 -5.94 -6.37 6.57
C LEU A 47 -7.41 -6.37 6.98
N LYS A 48 -7.73 -6.34 8.28
CA LYS A 48 -9.11 -6.19 8.76
C LYS A 48 -9.74 -4.88 8.29
N LEU A 49 -8.99 -3.77 8.36
CA LEU A 49 -9.45 -2.46 7.92
C LEU A 49 -9.59 -2.40 6.39
N LEU A 50 -8.67 -3.02 5.65
CA LEU A 50 -8.80 -3.13 4.19
C LEU A 50 -10.00 -3.99 3.79
N GLU A 51 -10.28 -5.08 4.50
CA GLU A 51 -11.47 -5.90 4.24
C GLU A 51 -12.76 -5.11 4.48
N GLN A 52 -12.81 -4.32 5.57
CA GLN A 52 -13.93 -3.42 5.83
C GLN A 52 -14.12 -2.43 4.67
N LYS A 53 -13.04 -1.84 4.15
CA LYS A 53 -13.11 -0.92 3.01
C LYS A 53 -13.62 -1.60 1.75
N VAL A 54 -13.13 -2.79 1.44
CA VAL A 54 -13.63 -3.61 0.33
C VAL A 54 -15.11 -3.96 0.51
N LYS A 55 -15.55 -4.23 1.74
CA LYS A 55 -16.96 -4.49 2.07
C LYS A 55 -17.84 -3.24 1.86
N GLU A 56 -17.30 -2.05 2.12
CA GLU A 56 -17.94 -0.75 1.84
C GLU A 56 -17.97 -0.40 0.33
N GLY A 57 -17.34 -1.22 -0.52
CA GLY A 57 -17.28 -1.01 -1.97
C GLY A 57 -16.07 -0.20 -2.44
N VAL A 58 -15.07 0.01 -1.58
CA VAL A 58 -13.80 0.64 -1.95
C VAL A 58 -12.94 -0.36 -2.74
N GLU A 59 -12.48 0.04 -3.92
CA GLU A 59 -11.57 -0.74 -4.75
C GLU A 59 -10.14 -0.65 -4.20
N VAL A 60 -9.47 -1.79 -4.04
CA VAL A 60 -8.11 -1.84 -3.50
C VAL A 60 -7.18 -2.48 -4.51
N ARG A 61 -6.08 -1.78 -4.84
CA ARG A 61 -5.02 -2.27 -5.71
C ARG A 61 -3.70 -2.31 -4.96
N LEU A 62 -2.93 -3.38 -5.16
CA LEU A 62 -1.64 -3.56 -4.52
C LEU A 62 -0.55 -3.93 -5.54
N ILE A 63 0.48 -3.09 -5.65
CA ILE A 63 1.72 -3.43 -6.34
C ILE A 63 2.81 -3.70 -5.29
N HIS A 64 3.44 -4.87 -5.36
CA HIS A 64 4.52 -5.25 -4.47
C HIS A 64 5.72 -5.86 -5.20
N ALA A 65 6.91 -5.84 -4.58
CA ALA A 65 8.15 -6.28 -5.24
C ALA A 65 8.49 -7.77 -5.03
N LYS A 66 7.91 -8.40 -4.02
CA LYS A 66 8.15 -9.81 -3.66
C LYS A 66 6.98 -10.35 -2.88
N GLU A 67 6.86 -11.67 -2.79
CA GLU A 67 5.86 -12.32 -1.96
C GLU A 67 5.92 -11.84 -0.50
N PRO A 68 4.77 -11.50 0.12
CA PRO A 68 4.72 -11.20 1.54
C PRO A 68 5.21 -12.37 2.40
N GLY A 69 5.75 -12.06 3.59
CA GLY A 69 6.17 -13.09 4.54
C GLY A 69 5.01 -13.95 5.06
N GLN A 70 5.32 -15.15 5.59
CA GLN A 70 4.32 -16.13 6.02
C GLN A 70 3.23 -15.54 6.93
N ASN A 71 3.61 -14.81 7.98
CA ASN A 71 2.64 -14.20 8.90
C ASN A 71 1.62 -13.27 8.21
N PHE A 72 2.07 -12.49 7.22
CA PHE A 72 1.15 -11.65 6.45
C PHE A 72 0.18 -12.50 5.65
N ARG A 73 0.66 -13.59 5.02
CA ARG A 73 -0.17 -14.50 4.24
C ARG A 73 -1.19 -15.22 5.12
N ASP A 74 -0.76 -15.73 6.28
CA ASP A 74 -1.64 -16.38 7.26
C ASP A 74 -2.75 -15.43 7.76
N ASP A 75 -2.43 -14.15 7.96
CA ASP A 75 -3.43 -13.15 8.30
C ASP A 75 -4.31 -12.80 7.11
N PHE A 76 -3.74 -12.62 5.92
CA PHE A 76 -4.47 -12.38 4.67
C PHE A 76 -5.49 -13.48 4.41
N ASP A 77 -5.15 -14.71 4.78
CA ASP A 77 -6.00 -15.86 4.56
C ASP A 77 -7.27 -15.90 5.43
N LYS A 78 -7.38 -14.98 6.39
CA LYS A 78 -8.57 -14.84 7.25
C LYS A 78 -9.59 -13.86 6.67
N TYR A 79 -9.28 -13.16 5.57
CA TYR A 79 -10.08 -12.05 5.03
C TYR A 79 -10.51 -12.33 3.57
N PRO A 80 -11.54 -13.17 3.35
CA PRO A 80 -11.90 -13.68 2.03
C PRO A 80 -12.39 -12.63 1.03
N LEU A 81 -12.87 -11.47 1.49
CA LEU A 81 -13.21 -10.38 0.56
C LEU A 81 -11.97 -9.77 -0.06
N LEU A 82 -10.84 -9.75 0.63
CA LEU A 82 -9.58 -9.30 0.05
C LEU A 82 -9.13 -10.22 -1.08
N TRP A 83 -9.26 -11.53 -0.91
CA TRP A 83 -8.93 -12.50 -1.97
C TRP A 83 -9.73 -12.29 -3.24
N SER A 84 -11.03 -12.02 -3.08
CA SER A 84 -11.98 -11.96 -4.19
C SER A 84 -12.08 -10.59 -4.85
N ARG A 85 -11.65 -9.52 -4.17
CA ARG A 85 -11.87 -8.14 -4.65
C ARG A 85 -10.63 -7.24 -4.61
N MET A 86 -9.58 -7.58 -3.86
CA MET A 86 -8.33 -6.83 -3.90
C MET A 86 -7.50 -7.31 -5.09
N GLU A 87 -7.22 -6.41 -6.02
CA GLU A 87 -6.36 -6.70 -7.16
C GLU A 87 -4.89 -6.55 -6.76
N ARG A 88 -4.02 -7.43 -7.26
CA ARG A 88 -2.59 -7.42 -6.92
C ARG A 88 -1.69 -7.64 -8.13
N VAL A 89 -0.47 -7.09 -8.05
CA VAL A 89 0.64 -7.32 -8.98
C VAL A 89 1.94 -7.44 -8.23
N LEU A 90 2.74 -8.43 -8.64
CA LEU A 90 4.14 -8.53 -8.26
C LEU A 90 5.03 -8.00 -9.39
N CYS A 91 5.74 -6.91 -9.11
CA CYS A 91 6.81 -6.41 -9.98
C CYS A 91 8.11 -6.18 -9.18
N PRO A 92 9.17 -6.97 -9.43
CA PRO A 92 10.41 -6.92 -8.66
C PRO A 92 11.22 -5.63 -8.85
N ARG A 93 10.79 -4.73 -9.74
CA ARG A 93 11.41 -3.42 -9.96
C ARG A 93 10.76 -2.32 -9.11
N VAL A 94 9.67 -2.62 -8.40
CA VAL A 94 8.97 -1.65 -7.55
C VAL A 94 9.82 -1.36 -6.34
N HIS A 95 10.19 -0.09 -6.19
CA HIS A 95 10.87 0.39 -4.99
C HIS A 95 10.24 1.66 -4.43
N PHE A 96 9.25 2.24 -5.12
CA PHE A 96 8.48 3.35 -4.58
C PHE A 96 7.60 2.91 -3.41
N LYS A 97 7.28 3.85 -2.54
CA LYS A 97 6.28 3.72 -1.49
C LYS A 97 5.26 4.81 -1.73
N LEU A 98 4.18 4.39 -2.35
CA LEU A 98 3.16 5.25 -2.92
C LEU A 98 1.81 4.76 -2.44
N LEU A 99 1.03 5.66 -1.86
CA LEU A 99 -0.35 5.36 -1.48
C LEU A 99 -1.23 6.43 -2.09
N ILE A 100 -2.27 6.03 -2.80
CA ILE A 100 -3.19 6.94 -3.46
C ILE A 100 -4.59 6.64 -2.96
N PHE A 101 -5.30 7.69 -2.56
CA PHE A 101 -6.64 7.60 -1.98
C PHE A 101 -7.61 8.40 -2.84
N ASP A 102 -8.66 7.73 -3.32
CA ASP A 102 -9.74 8.28 -4.13
C ASP A 102 -9.25 9.08 -5.36
N LEU A 103 -8.03 8.81 -5.82
CA LEU A 103 -7.32 9.56 -6.87
C LEU A 103 -7.19 11.07 -6.61
N LYS A 104 -7.33 11.49 -5.35
CA LYS A 104 -7.34 12.90 -4.93
C LYS A 104 -6.24 13.26 -3.95
N GLN A 105 -5.67 12.24 -3.30
CA GLN A 105 -4.64 12.41 -2.30
C GLN A 105 -3.58 11.34 -2.50
N ALA A 106 -2.31 11.71 -2.29
CA ALA A 106 -1.19 10.80 -2.42
C ALA A 106 -0.22 10.96 -1.25
N TYR A 107 0.23 9.82 -0.70
CA TYR A 107 1.44 9.75 0.10
C TYR A 107 2.60 9.29 -0.78
N ILE A 108 3.69 10.04 -0.75
CA ILE A 108 4.93 9.76 -1.48
C ILE A 108 6.06 9.78 -0.45
N GLY A 109 6.76 8.66 -0.26
CA GLY A 109 7.81 8.61 0.76
C GLY A 109 8.63 7.34 0.80
N SER A 110 9.22 7.09 1.97
CA SER A 110 10.13 5.96 2.21
C SER A 110 9.49 4.76 2.91
N ALA A 111 8.36 4.96 3.59
CA ALA A 111 7.79 3.98 4.51
C ALA A 111 7.11 2.80 3.78
N ASN A 112 7.65 1.59 3.95
CA ASN A 112 7.03 0.35 3.47
C ASN A 112 5.81 -0.05 4.31
N LEU A 113 4.94 -0.91 3.77
CA LEU A 113 3.82 -1.50 4.50
C LEU A 113 4.28 -2.57 5.51
N THR A 114 4.90 -2.12 6.60
CA THR A 114 5.46 -2.97 7.65
C THR A 114 5.25 -2.37 9.03
N GLY A 115 5.25 -3.21 10.07
CA GLY A 115 5.17 -2.77 11.46
C GLY A 115 6.21 -1.71 11.86
N ALA A 116 7.43 -1.78 11.34
CA ALA A 116 8.52 -0.87 11.68
C ALA A 116 8.43 0.51 11.01
N ALA A 117 7.82 0.58 9.81
CA ALA A 117 7.71 1.83 9.05
C ALA A 117 6.34 2.51 9.23
N LEU A 118 5.25 1.74 9.22
CA LEU A 118 3.87 2.25 9.27
C LEU A 118 3.05 1.72 10.47
N GLY A 119 3.62 0.87 11.32
CA GLY A 119 2.89 0.19 12.39
C GLY A 119 3.15 0.69 13.80
N MET A 120 2.63 -0.07 14.77
CA MET A 120 2.67 0.27 16.20
C MET A 120 4.04 0.13 16.87
N LYS A 121 5.13 -0.11 16.12
CA LYS A 121 6.46 -0.27 16.73
C LYS A 121 6.85 1.00 17.51
N GLY A 122 7.42 0.80 18.70
CA GLY A 122 7.84 1.88 19.59
C GLY A 122 9.02 2.70 19.04
N LYS A 123 9.36 3.80 19.71
CA LYS A 123 10.40 4.75 19.29
C LYS A 123 11.74 4.09 18.97
N ASP A 124 12.14 3.11 19.78
CA ASP A 124 13.47 2.50 19.67
C ASP A 124 13.52 1.34 18.67
N ASN A 125 12.37 0.96 18.09
CA ASN A 125 12.24 -0.19 17.18
C ASN A 125 11.56 0.17 15.84
N ARG A 126 11.21 1.44 15.64
CA ARG A 126 10.64 1.93 14.38
C ARG A 126 11.73 2.50 13.49
N ASN A 127 11.48 2.52 12.19
CA ASN A 127 12.37 3.15 11.23
C ASN A 127 12.29 4.67 11.33
N PHE A 128 13.38 5.33 10.95
CA PHE A 128 13.34 6.73 10.56
C PHE A 128 12.77 6.81 9.14
N GLU A 129 11.61 7.45 8.99
CA GLU A 129 10.88 7.51 7.73
C GLU A 129 10.49 8.95 7.42
N ALA A 130 10.44 9.27 6.13
CA ALA A 130 10.04 10.57 5.63
C ALA A 130 9.08 10.41 4.45
N GLY A 131 8.11 11.31 4.37
CA GLY A 131 7.24 11.39 3.22
C GLY A 131 6.47 12.70 3.17
N ILE A 132 5.79 12.89 2.06
CA ILE A 132 4.81 13.95 1.89
C ILE A 132 3.45 13.32 1.70
N PHE A 133 2.44 13.92 2.32
CA PHE A 133 1.06 13.69 2.00
C PHE A 133 0.49 14.93 1.34
N THR A 134 -0.17 14.74 0.20
CA THR A 134 -0.57 15.86 -0.64
C THR A 134 -1.91 15.64 -1.30
N SER A 135 -2.62 16.74 -1.48
CA SER A 135 -3.78 16.87 -2.36
C SER A 135 -3.54 17.93 -3.44
N VAL A 136 -2.27 18.32 -3.67
CA VAL A 136 -1.86 19.19 -4.77
C VAL A 136 -2.05 18.39 -6.06
N GLU A 137 -2.89 18.90 -6.95
CA GLU A 137 -3.43 18.18 -8.10
C GLU A 137 -2.32 17.63 -9.00
N GLU A 138 -1.30 18.43 -9.28
CA GLU A 138 -0.19 18.05 -10.15
C GLU A 138 0.61 16.88 -9.57
N LEU A 139 0.90 16.91 -8.26
CA LEU A 139 1.63 15.82 -7.60
C LEU A 139 0.81 14.53 -7.51
N VAL A 140 -0.50 14.65 -7.26
CA VAL A 140 -1.41 13.50 -7.23
C VAL A 140 -1.53 12.89 -8.62
N LYS A 141 -1.65 13.71 -9.66
CA LYS A 141 -1.70 13.26 -11.05
C LYS A 141 -0.45 12.48 -11.43
N GLU A 142 0.74 13.00 -11.13
CA GLU A 142 2.00 12.29 -11.41
C GLU A 142 2.11 10.96 -10.65
N ALA A 143 1.65 10.92 -9.39
CA ALA A 143 1.59 9.69 -8.61
C ALA A 143 0.62 8.66 -9.23
N VAL A 144 -0.59 9.08 -9.61
CA VAL A 144 -1.59 8.25 -10.28
C VAL A 144 -1.05 7.71 -11.59
N ASP A 145 -0.49 8.57 -12.44
CA ASP A 145 0.03 8.19 -13.75
C ASP A 145 1.21 7.20 -13.61
N GLN A 146 2.13 7.43 -12.66
CA GLN A 146 3.23 6.50 -12.40
C GLN A 146 2.73 5.13 -11.95
N PHE A 147 1.76 5.10 -11.03
CA PHE A 147 1.18 3.85 -10.54
C PHE A 147 0.45 3.10 -11.66
N ASP A 148 -0.43 3.79 -12.37
CA ASP A 148 -1.31 3.19 -13.38
C ASP A 148 -0.53 2.74 -14.62
N CYS A 149 0.50 3.49 -15.05
CA CYS A 149 1.40 3.05 -16.11
C CYS A 149 2.07 1.70 -15.80
N LEU A 150 2.49 1.51 -14.54
CA LEU A 150 3.06 0.24 -14.11
C LEU A 150 1.98 -0.85 -13.99
N TRP A 151 0.82 -0.51 -13.43
CA TRP A 151 -0.34 -1.39 -13.29
C TRP A 151 -0.77 -1.98 -14.63
N MET A 152 -0.93 -1.13 -15.66
CA MET A 152 -1.26 -1.53 -17.03
C MET A 152 -0.14 -2.31 -17.74
N GLY A 153 1.03 -2.46 -17.12
CA GLY A 153 2.15 -3.19 -17.70
C GLY A 153 2.78 -2.50 -18.90
N ILE A 154 2.60 -1.18 -19.08
CA ILE A 154 3.24 -0.39 -20.14
C ILE A 154 4.76 -0.65 -20.22
N PRO A 155 5.53 -0.55 -19.10
CA PRO A 155 6.97 -0.79 -19.14
C PRO A 155 7.34 -2.29 -19.23
N CYS A 156 6.36 -3.21 -19.16
CA CYS A 156 6.62 -4.64 -19.15
C CYS A 156 7.01 -5.17 -20.52
N LYS A 157 6.52 -4.59 -21.63
CA LYS A 157 6.76 -5.09 -23.00
C LYS A 157 8.24 -5.34 -23.28
N THR A 158 9.10 -4.38 -22.97
CA THR A 158 10.56 -4.41 -23.16
C THR A 158 11.35 -4.83 -21.90
N CYS A 159 10.67 -5.19 -20.83
CA CYS A 159 11.32 -5.47 -19.54
C CYS A 159 12.09 -6.79 -19.55
N LYS A 160 13.37 -6.75 -19.16
CA LYS A 160 14.26 -7.92 -19.06
C LYS A 160 14.11 -8.73 -17.75
N ARG A 161 13.11 -8.41 -16.91
CA ARG A 161 12.90 -9.04 -15.60
C ARG A 161 11.62 -9.89 -15.52
N LYS A 162 10.92 -10.11 -16.63
CA LYS A 162 9.64 -10.85 -16.69
C LYS A 162 9.66 -12.19 -15.93
N LYS A 163 10.76 -12.96 -16.02
CA LYS A 163 10.91 -14.26 -15.32
C LYS A 163 10.78 -14.20 -13.79
N PHE A 164 10.80 -13.01 -13.20
CA PHE A 164 10.67 -12.78 -11.76
C PHE A 164 9.33 -12.12 -11.38
N CYS A 165 8.44 -11.86 -12.34
CA CYS A 165 7.10 -11.33 -12.10
C CYS A 165 6.12 -12.50 -11.97
N LEU A 166 5.88 -12.96 -10.74
CA LEU A 166 5.10 -14.16 -10.42
C LEU A 166 3.59 -13.94 -10.38
N ASP A 167 3.15 -12.69 -10.29
CA ASP A 167 1.74 -12.30 -10.23
C ASP A 167 1.52 -11.10 -11.15
N ARG A 168 0.93 -11.32 -12.34
CA ARG A 168 0.80 -10.29 -13.39
C ARG A 168 -0.67 -10.08 -13.72
N ILE A 169 -1.08 -8.83 -13.91
CA ILE A 169 -2.44 -8.51 -14.41
C ILE A 169 -2.66 -9.01 -15.84
N VAL A 170 -1.63 -8.95 -16.70
CA VAL A 170 -1.76 -9.31 -18.11
C VAL A 170 -1.07 -10.66 -18.34
N SER A 171 -1.86 -11.69 -18.64
CA SER A 171 -1.39 -12.95 -19.22
C SER A 171 -1.07 -12.73 -20.70
N GLU A 172 0.19 -12.99 -21.05
CA GLU A 172 0.86 -12.97 -22.37
C GLU A 172 0.41 -11.96 -23.43
#